data_AF-A0A419ES05-F1
#
_entry.id   AF-A0A419ES05-F1
#
_cell.length_a   1.000
_cell.length_b   1.000
_cell.length_c   1.000
_cell.angle_alpha   90.00
_cell.angle_beta   90.00
_cell.angle_gamma   90.00
#
_symmetry.space_group_name_H-M   'P 1'
#
loop_
_entity.id
_entity.type
_entity.pdbx_description
1 polymer ?
#
loop_
_entity_poly.entity_id
_entity_poly.type
_entity_poly.pdbx_seq_one_letter_code
_entity_poly.pdbx_strand_id
1 'polypeptide(L)'
;MRPDGGYVIEIKGVADNGATDAAYYNPRSIHVAKAQASREGSTIKLYIELRDVNYPGSHYVLSYDPKTDQLNGTYYQAVAKETYEIFFERMK
;
A
#
# COMPACT_ATOMS: atom_id res chain seq x y z
N MET A 1 -8.12 -11.44 7.21
CA MET A 1 -6.85 -10.77 6.82
C MET A 1 -5.84 -11.81 6.32
N ARG A 2 -5.33 -11.66 5.10
CA ARG A 2 -4.25 -12.51 4.55
C ARG A 2 -2.92 -11.76 4.53
N PRO A 3 -1.76 -12.41 4.75
CA PRO A 3 -0.48 -11.80 4.39
C PRO A 3 -0.47 -11.55 2.88
N ASP A 4 0.13 -10.45 2.42
CA ASP A 4 0.07 -10.05 1.01
C ASP A 4 0.95 -10.92 0.08
N GLY A 5 1.17 -12.20 0.41
CA GLY A 5 1.74 -13.19 -0.50
C GLY A 5 3.23 -13.01 -0.83
N GLY A 6 3.96 -12.21 -0.05
CA GLY A 6 5.37 -11.88 -0.31
C GLY A 6 5.57 -10.63 -1.16
N TYR A 7 4.50 -9.85 -1.39
CA TYR A 7 4.61 -8.53 -2.03
C TYR A 7 5.22 -7.52 -1.08
N VAL A 8 5.93 -6.54 -1.64
CA VAL A 8 6.68 -5.55 -0.88
C VAL A 8 6.25 -4.14 -1.27
N ILE A 9 5.97 -3.33 -0.27
CA ILE A 9 5.92 -1.86 -0.39
C ILE A 9 7.22 -1.33 0.21
N GLU A 10 8.02 -0.66 -0.61
CA GLU A 10 9.19 0.09 -0.16
C GLU A 10 8.80 1.56 -0.05
N ILE A 11 9.03 2.18 1.12
CA ILE A 11 8.81 3.61 1.34
C ILE A 11 10.17 4.29 1.48
N LYS A 12 10.54 5.14 0.53
CA LYS A 12 11.83 5.82 0.48
C LYS A 12 11.80 7.19 1.14
N GLY A 13 10.63 7.84 1.13
CA GLY A 13 10.45 9.14 1.75
C GLY A 13 8.99 9.56 1.73
N VAL A 14 8.66 10.49 2.63
CA VAL A 14 7.36 11.14 2.71
C VAL A 14 7.61 12.64 2.76
N ALA A 15 7.07 13.39 1.80
CA ALA A 15 7.15 14.85 1.77
C ALA A 15 6.18 15.49 2.77
N ASP A 16 6.36 16.78 3.06
CA ASP A 16 5.53 17.52 4.03
C ASP A 16 4.03 17.56 3.67
N ASN A 17 3.72 17.51 2.37
CA ASN A 17 2.35 17.42 1.87
C ASN A 17 1.80 15.97 1.84
N GLY A 18 2.57 15.01 2.36
CA GLY A 18 2.27 13.59 2.41
C GLY A 18 2.48 12.83 1.10
N ALA A 19 2.98 13.45 0.04
CA ALA A 19 3.36 12.71 -1.16
C ALA A 19 4.46 11.70 -0.78
N THR A 20 4.23 10.43 -1.13
CA THR A 20 5.11 9.34 -0.71
C THR A 20 5.91 8.83 -1.90
N ASP A 21 7.24 8.77 -1.78
CA ASP A 21 8.09 8.01 -2.70
C ASP A 21 8.00 6.54 -2.30
N ALA A 22 7.24 5.78 -3.10
CA ALA A 22 7.00 4.36 -2.86
C ALA A 22 7.26 3.51 -4.10
N ALA A 23 7.80 2.32 -3.88
CA ALA A 23 7.87 1.26 -4.89
C ALA A 23 7.06 0.05 -4.44
N TYR A 24 6.49 -0.68 -5.40
CA TYR A 24 5.71 -1.89 -5.15
C TYR A 24 6.26 -3.06 -5.97
N TYR A 25 6.37 -4.24 -5.35
CA TYR A 25 6.93 -5.44 -5.97
C TYR A 25 5.99 -6.64 -5.84
N ASN A 26 5.71 -7.29 -6.97
CA ASN A 26 5.00 -8.57 -7.06
C ASN A 26 5.50 -9.42 -8.24
N PRO A 27 6.48 -10.31 -8.01
CA PRO A 27 7.77 -10.02 -7.38
C PRO A 27 8.61 -9.00 -8.18
N ARG A 28 8.20 -8.65 -9.42
CA ARG A 28 8.80 -7.55 -10.19
C ARG A 28 8.16 -6.22 -9.81
N SER A 29 8.84 -5.11 -10.11
CA SER A 29 8.29 -3.78 -9.90
C SER A 29 7.01 -3.58 -10.71
N ILE A 30 5.97 -3.07 -10.06
CA ILE A 30 4.75 -2.58 -10.73
C ILE A 30 4.73 -1.07 -10.57
N HIS A 31 4.36 -0.35 -11.62
CA HIS A 31 4.34 1.12 -11.57
C HIS A 31 3.33 1.64 -10.53
N VAL A 32 3.85 2.38 -9.55
CA VAL A 32 3.08 3.16 -8.58
C VAL A 32 2.72 4.49 -9.24
N ALA A 33 1.45 4.68 -9.56
CA ALA A 33 0.94 5.91 -10.16
C ALA A 33 0.77 7.03 -9.13
N LYS A 34 0.44 6.67 -7.90
CA LYS A 34 0.24 7.60 -6.80
C LYS A 34 0.51 6.90 -5.48
N ALA A 35 1.21 7.58 -4.58
CA ALA A 35 1.26 7.20 -3.19
C ALA A 35 1.15 8.44 -2.29
N GLN A 36 0.34 8.32 -1.23
CA GLN A 36 0.01 9.43 -0.36
C GLN A 36 -0.13 8.93 1.07
N ALA A 37 0.73 9.42 1.96
CA ALA A 37 0.54 9.33 3.38
C ALA A 37 -0.40 10.44 3.87
N SER A 38 -1.20 10.13 4.88
CA SER A 38 -2.02 11.11 5.57
C SER A 38 -2.20 10.72 7.03
N ARG A 39 -2.80 11.63 7.80
CA ARG A 39 -3.10 11.40 9.21
C ARG A 39 -4.57 11.65 9.47
N GLU A 40 -5.22 10.69 10.10
CA GLU A 40 -6.62 10.77 10.54
C GLU A 40 -6.63 10.64 12.07
N GLY A 41 -6.75 11.77 12.77
CA GLY A 41 -6.51 11.84 14.21
C GLY A 41 -5.09 11.39 14.56
N SER A 42 -4.96 10.33 15.35
CA SER A 42 -3.67 9.73 15.69
C SER A 42 -3.20 8.68 14.68
N THR A 43 -4.05 8.23 13.76
CA THR A 43 -3.78 7.12 12.85
C THR A 43 -3.05 7.60 11.60
N ILE A 44 -1.94 6.96 11.25
CA ILE A 44 -1.25 7.18 9.97
C ILE A 44 -1.92 6.29 8.92
N LYS A 45 -2.25 6.88 7.77
CA LYS A 45 -2.83 6.20 6.62
C LYS A 45 -1.87 6.24 5.43
N LEU A 46 -1.93 5.22 4.58
CA LEU A 46 -1.19 5.17 3.33
C LEU A 46 -2.12 4.71 2.20
N TYR A 47 -2.22 5.53 1.16
CA TYR A 47 -2.85 5.17 -0.11
C TYR A 47 -1.79 4.89 -1.16
N ILE A 48 -1.97 3.83 -1.95
CA ILE A 48 -1.10 3.50 -3.10
C ILE A 48 -1.98 3.08 -4.26
N GLU A 49 -1.80 3.68 -5.42
CA GLU A 49 -2.43 3.28 -6.69
C GLU A 49 -1.39 2.68 -7.63
N LEU A 50 -1.71 1.53 -8.20
CA LEU A 50 -0.90 0.80 -9.16
C LEU A 50 -1.51 0.96 -10.56
N ARG A 51 -0.67 1.36 -11.54
CA ARG A 51 -1.07 1.47 -12.95
C ARG A 51 -0.05 0.80 -13.86
N ASP A 52 -0.35 -0.43 -14.25
CA ASP A 52 0.48 -1.24 -15.14
C ASP A 52 -0.36 -2.31 -15.85
N VAL A 53 0.27 -3.16 -16.65
CA VAL A 53 -0.36 -4.34 -17.25
C VAL A 53 -0.93 -5.23 -16.13
N ASN A 54 -2.24 -5.51 -16.19
CA ASN A 54 -3.04 -6.20 -15.15
C ASN A 54 -3.29 -5.40 -13.86
N TYR A 55 -2.89 -4.13 -13.80
CA TYR A 55 -3.16 -3.22 -12.69
C TYR A 55 -3.78 -1.93 -13.25
N PRO A 56 -5.04 -1.92 -13.71
CA PRO A 56 -5.67 -0.71 -14.26
C PRO A 56 -6.23 0.21 -13.15
N GLY A 57 -5.42 0.54 -12.13
CA GLY A 57 -5.86 1.32 -10.96
C GLY A 57 -6.19 0.47 -9.72
N SER A 58 -5.60 -0.72 -9.60
CA SER A 58 -5.63 -1.47 -8.34
C SER A 58 -4.96 -0.63 -7.26
N HIS A 59 -5.50 -0.64 -6.04
CA HIS A 59 -4.99 0.26 -5.01
C HIS A 59 -5.11 -0.30 -3.60
N TYR A 60 -4.25 0.22 -2.73
CA TYR A 60 -4.20 -0.06 -1.32
C TYR A 60 -4.73 1.13 -0.50
N VAL A 61 -5.48 0.83 0.55
CA VAL A 61 -5.84 1.79 1.60
C VAL A 61 -5.44 1.17 2.93
N LEU A 62 -4.36 1.69 3.52
CA LEU A 62 -3.71 1.09 4.68
C LEU A 62 -3.70 2.04 5.87
N SER A 63 -3.70 1.45 7.07
CA SER A 63 -3.53 2.13 8.35
C SER A 63 -2.35 1.51 9.07
N TYR A 64 -1.45 2.33 9.59
CA TYR A 64 -0.33 1.86 10.39
C TYR A 64 -0.79 1.53 11.81
N ASP A 65 -0.51 0.31 12.25
CA ASP A 65 -0.66 -0.10 13.65
C ASP A 65 0.72 -0.10 14.34
N PRO A 66 1.00 0.85 15.24
CA PRO A 66 2.28 0.92 15.94
C PRO A 66 2.48 -0.20 16.97
N LYS A 67 1.43 -0.92 17.37
CA LYS A 67 1.53 -2.02 18.34
C LYS A 67 2.12 -3.28 17.71
N THR A 68 1.80 -3.52 16.43
CA THR A 68 2.26 -4.68 15.68
C THR A 68 3.29 -4.34 14.61
N ASP A 69 3.58 -3.05 14.38
CA ASP A 69 4.45 -2.54 13.31
C ASP A 69 4.01 -3.06 11.92
N GLN A 70 2.70 -2.94 11.67
CA GLN A 70 2.05 -3.42 10.45
C GLN A 70 1.27 -2.31 9.75
N LEU A 71 1.14 -2.44 8.43
CA LEU A 71 0.17 -1.70 7.64
C LEU A 71 -1.02 -2.61 7.35
N ASN A 72 -2.19 -2.31 7.92
CA ASN A 72 -3.42 -3.09 7.80
C ASN A 72 -4.45 -2.35 6.97
N GLY A 73 -5.20 -3.06 6.12
CA GLY A 73 -6.30 -2.44 5.40
C GLY A 73 -6.79 -3.25 4.23
N THR A 74 -7.08 -2.56 3.12
CA THR A 74 -7.69 -3.19 1.95
C THR A 74 -6.83 -3.07 0.70
N TYR A 75 -6.94 -4.08 -0.16
CA TYR A 75 -6.46 -4.08 -1.53
C TYR A 75 -7.65 -4.23 -2.48
N TYR A 76 -7.85 -3.25 -3.35
CA TYR A 76 -8.80 -3.34 -4.46
C TYR A 76 -8.10 -3.86 -5.71
N GLN A 77 -8.54 -5.02 -6.21
CA GLN A 77 -8.07 -5.64 -7.45
C GLN A 77 -8.99 -5.14 -8.59
N ALA A 78 -8.47 -4.27 -9.46
CA ALA A 78 -9.29 -3.55 -10.43
C ALA A 78 -9.81 -4.39 -11.62
N VAL A 79 -9.15 -5.50 -11.96
CA VAL A 79 -9.55 -6.40 -13.06
C VAL A 79 -10.78 -7.24 -12.67
N ALA A 80 -10.73 -7.86 -11.50
CA ALA A 80 -11.76 -8.69 -10.89
C ALA A 80 -12.82 -7.85 -10.16
N LYS A 81 -12.50 -6.58 -9.83
CA LYS A 81 -13.35 -5.67 -9.06
C LYS A 81 -13.68 -6.20 -7.66
N GLU A 82 -12.69 -6.84 -7.03
CA GLU A 82 -12.80 -7.42 -5.70
C GLU A 82 -11.91 -6.67 -4.72
N THR A 83 -12.34 -6.62 -3.45
CA THR A 83 -11.58 -6.02 -2.36
C THR A 83 -11.22 -7.09 -1.36
N TYR A 84 -9.96 -7.09 -0.92
CA TYR A 84 -9.44 -8.04 0.05
C TYR A 84 -8.87 -7.33 1.27
N GLU A 85 -9.10 -7.90 2.45
CA GLU A 85 -8.40 -7.47 3.67
C GLU A 85 -7.00 -8.06 3.74
N ILE A 86 -6.01 -7.19 3.83
CA ILE A 86 -4.60 -7.54 3.77
C ILE A 86 -3.81 -6.83 4.87
N PHE A 87 -2.57 -7.29 5.06
CA PHE A 87 -1.58 -6.57 5.83
C PHE A 87 -0.17 -6.75 5.28
N PHE A 88 0.67 -5.77 5.58
CA PHE A 88 2.12 -5.83 5.39
C PHE A 88 2.80 -5.76 6.76
N GLU A 89 3.82 -6.59 6.94
CA GLU A 89 4.72 -6.53 8.10
C GLU A 89 5.99 -5.80 7.70
N ARG A 90 6.59 -5.07 8.64
CA ARG A 90 7.90 -4.46 8.40
C ARG A 90 8.95 -5.54 8.13
N MET A 91 9.65 -5.41 7.01
CA MET A 91 10.81 -6.24 6.70
C MET A 91 11.95 -5.91 7.68
N LYS A 92 12.62 -6.95 8.19
CA LYS A 92 13.77 -6.83 9.09
C LYS A 92 15.08 -6.72 8.31
#